data_AF-A0A438HZ64-F1
#
_entry.id   AF-A0A438HZ64-F1
#
_cell.length_a   1.000
_cell.length_b   1.000
_cell.length_c   1.000
_cell.angle_alpha   90.00
_cell.angle_beta   90.00
_cell.angle_gamma   90.00
#
_symmetry.space_group_name_H-M   'P 1'
#
loop_
_entity.id
_entity.type
_entity.pdbx_description
1 polymer ?
#
loop_
_entity_poly.entity_id
_entity_poly.type
_entity_poly.pdbx_seq_one_letter_code
_entity_poly.pdbx_strand_id
1 'polypeptide(L)'
;MWYGGPGGGWSCCVVAELIMEIREAVEEAVNSETLLQIQSQVQEKLKHWSQSFSNAFQSGKFEEAVISVQRMTYYVRVNDEIMKKL
;
A
#
# COMPACT_ATOMS: atom_id res chain seq x y z
N MET A 1 2.30 -5.39 18.58
CA MET A 1 3.48 -4.59 19.02
C MET A 1 3.72 -3.49 18.02
N TRP A 2 3.40 -2.23 18.35
CA TRP A 2 3.93 -1.04 17.68
C TRP A 2 4.08 0.05 18.74
N TYR A 3 5.27 0.64 18.84
CA TYR A 3 5.65 1.61 19.86
C TYR A 3 4.90 2.93 19.64
N GLY A 4 4.04 3.30 20.60
CA GLY A 4 3.29 4.56 20.60
C GLY A 4 4.02 5.65 21.37
N GLY A 5 4.36 6.74 20.68
CA GLY A 5 4.66 8.03 21.31
C GLY A 5 3.36 8.77 21.68
N PRO A 6 3.40 9.74 22.61
CA PRO A 6 2.23 10.41 23.14
C PRO A 6 1.70 11.43 22.12
N GLY A 7 0.85 10.94 21.23
CA GLY A 7 0.24 11.69 20.14
C GLY A 7 -0.73 10.77 19.40
N GLY A 8 -1.59 10.11 20.18
CA GLY A 8 -2.54 9.11 19.71
C GLY A 8 -3.53 9.72 18.73
N GLY A 9 -3.38 9.37 17.45
CA GLY A 9 -4.29 9.83 16.42
C GLY A 9 -3.94 9.42 14.99
N TRP A 10 -3.19 8.35 14.77
CA TRP A 10 -2.80 7.96 13.39
C TRP A 10 -3.02 6.47 13.08
N SER A 11 -3.94 5.80 13.80
CA SER A 11 -4.04 4.33 13.72
C SER A 11 -5.25 3.77 12.97
N CYS A 12 -6.17 4.59 12.44
CA CYS A 12 -7.29 4.05 11.63
C CYS A 12 -7.69 4.93 10.44
N CYS A 13 -7.72 6.27 10.60
CA CYS A 13 -8.24 7.16 9.54
C CYS A 13 -7.30 7.31 8.33
N VAL A 14 -5.98 7.37 8.54
CA VAL A 14 -5.00 7.57 7.46
C VAL A 14 -4.99 6.39 6.48
N VAL A 15 -5.25 5.18 7.01
CA VAL A 15 -5.32 3.97 6.21
C VAL A 15 -6.63 3.94 5.39
N ALA A 16 -7.74 4.44 5.93
CA ALA A 16 -9.03 4.47 5.24
C ALA A 16 -9.08 5.42 4.02
N GLU A 17 -8.49 6.63 4.11
CA GLU A 17 -8.47 7.58 2.98
C GLU A 17 -7.58 7.12 1.82
N LEU A 18 -6.57 6.28 2.09
CA LEU A 18 -5.57 5.87 1.11
C LEU A 18 -5.99 4.69 0.22
N ILE A 19 -7.12 4.02 0.53
CA ILE A 19 -7.29 2.58 0.23
C ILE A 19 -8.58 2.21 -0.52
N MET A 20 -9.50 3.15 -0.79
CA MET A 20 -10.80 2.75 -1.35
C MET A 20 -10.71 2.13 -2.77
N GLU A 21 -9.88 2.69 -3.67
CA GLU A 21 -9.91 2.32 -5.10
C GLU A 21 -9.49 0.87 -5.41
N ILE A 22 -8.55 0.29 -4.68
CA ILE A 22 -8.02 -1.05 -5.01
C ILE A 22 -8.74 -2.17 -4.25
N ARG A 23 -9.27 -1.85 -3.06
CA ARG A 23 -10.08 -2.82 -2.30
C ARG A 23 -11.36 -3.18 -3.06
N GLU A 24 -12.02 -2.18 -3.65
CA GLU A 24 -13.21 -2.38 -4.47
C GLU A 24 -12.91 -3.28 -5.68
N ALA A 25 -11.84 -2.99 -6.42
CA ALA A 25 -11.42 -3.80 -7.57
C ALA A 25 -11.07 -5.25 -7.22
N VAL A 26 -10.47 -5.52 -6.05
CA VAL A 26 -10.15 -6.88 -5.58
C VAL A 26 -11.39 -7.63 -5.08
N GLU A 27 -12.38 -6.92 -4.56
CA GLU A 27 -13.65 -7.49 -4.11
C GLU A 27 -14.57 -7.82 -5.29
N GLU A 28 -14.58 -6.99 -6.33
CA GLU A 28 -15.31 -7.21 -7.58
C GLU A 28 -14.69 -8.24 -8.53
N ALA A 29 -13.41 -8.59 -8.35
CA ALA A 29 -12.74 -9.57 -9.21
C ALA A 29 -13.30 -10.99 -8.99
N VAL A 30 -14.09 -11.47 -9.97
CA VAL A 30 -14.77 -12.79 -9.93
C VAL A 30 -13.94 -13.91 -10.59
N ASN A 31 -12.90 -13.55 -11.35
CA ASN A 31 -12.10 -14.45 -12.19
C ASN A 31 -10.58 -14.24 -11.99
N SER A 32 -9.82 -15.34 -12.10
CA SER A 32 -8.36 -15.36 -11.89
C SER A 32 -7.59 -14.47 -12.87
N GLU A 33 -8.08 -14.28 -14.09
CA GLU A 33 -7.46 -13.39 -15.09
C GLU A 33 -7.48 -11.92 -14.66
N THR A 34 -8.60 -11.44 -14.12
CA THR A 34 -8.72 -10.07 -13.60
C THR A 34 -7.90 -9.89 -12.32
N LEU A 35 -7.82 -10.92 -11.47
CA LEU A 35 -6.93 -10.92 -10.31
C LEU A 35 -5.44 -10.79 -10.71
N LEU A 36 -4.99 -11.46 -11.76
CA LEU A 36 -3.62 -11.34 -12.28
C LEU A 36 -3.34 -9.95 -12.87
N GLN A 37 -4.30 -9.34 -13.55
CA GLN A 37 -4.17 -7.96 -14.05
C GLN A 37 -4.06 -6.96 -12.89
N ILE A 38 -4.88 -7.11 -11.86
CA ILE A 38 -4.81 -6.28 -10.65
C ILE A 38 -3.46 -6.50 -9.94
N GLN A 39 -2.98 -7.75 -9.85
CA GLN A 39 -1.67 -8.06 -9.29
C GLN A 39 -0.55 -7.30 -10.01
N SER A 40 -0.54 -7.32 -11.35
CA SER A 40 0.47 -6.61 -12.14
C SER A 40 0.47 -5.11 -11.83
N GLN A 41 -0.71 -4.50 -11.74
CA GLN A 41 -0.84 -3.07 -11.41
C GLN A 41 -0.36 -2.76 -9.98
N VAL A 42 -0.68 -3.63 -9.02
CA VAL A 42 -0.23 -3.51 -7.62
C VAL A 42 1.29 -3.59 -7.52
N GLN A 43 1.92 -4.51 -8.25
CA GLN A 43 3.39 -4.66 -8.29
C GLN A 43 4.07 -3.45 -8.94
N GLU A 44 3.51 -2.90 -10.01
CA GLU A 44 4.04 -1.69 -10.66
C GLU A 44 3.97 -0.49 -9.71
N LYS A 45 2.83 -0.30 -9.03
CA LYS A 45 2.68 0.75 -8.02
C LYS A 45 3.65 0.56 -6.86
N LEU A 46 3.88 -0.67 -6.39
CA LEU A 46 4.90 -0.97 -5.36
C LEU A 46 6.29 -0.52 -5.78
N LYS A 47 6.69 -0.83 -7.02
CA LYS A 47 7.99 -0.43 -7.56
C LYS A 47 8.12 1.10 -7.59
N HIS A 48 7.08 1.80 -8.04
CA HIS A 48 7.04 3.26 -8.04
C HIS A 48 7.21 3.85 -6.63
N TRP A 49 6.45 3.33 -5.64
CA TRP A 49 6.55 3.80 -4.25
C TRP A 49 7.90 3.46 -3.61
N SER A 50 8.52 2.33 -3.97
CA SER A 50 9.86 1.98 -3.52
C SER A 50 10.92 2.95 -4.06
N GLN A 51 10.76 3.42 -5.29
CA GLN A 51 11.66 4.41 -5.88
C GLN A 51 11.45 5.80 -5.24
N SER A 52 10.19 6.19 -5.04
CA SER A 52 9.82 7.40 -4.28
C SER A 52 10.42 7.40 -2.88
N PHE A 53 10.30 6.28 -2.15
CA PHE A 53 10.90 6.10 -0.84
C PHE A 53 12.41 6.30 -0.85
N SER A 54 13.12 5.62 -1.76
CA SER A 54 14.58 5.72 -1.88
C SER A 54 15.02 7.17 -2.10
N ASN A 55 14.33 7.88 -3.01
CA ASN A 55 14.63 9.28 -3.31
C ASN A 55 14.38 10.18 -2.11
N ALA A 56 13.24 10.02 -1.43
CA ALA A 56 12.87 10.81 -0.26
C ALA A 56 13.84 10.58 0.92
N PHE A 57 14.20 9.32 1.17
CA PHE A 57 15.11 8.94 2.23
C PHE A 57 16.53 9.50 2.00
N GLN A 58 17.06 9.36 0.78
CA GLN A 58 18.37 9.91 0.41
C GLN A 58 18.40 11.44 0.46
N SER A 59 17.27 12.09 0.15
CA SER A 59 17.14 13.55 0.19
C SER A 59 16.87 14.11 1.59
N GLY A 60 16.82 13.28 2.63
CA GLY A 60 16.49 13.69 4.00
C GLY A 60 15.03 14.11 4.20
N LYS A 61 14.14 13.80 3.25
CA LYS A 61 12.72 14.13 3.29
C LYS A 61 11.94 13.04 4.01
N PHE A 62 12.10 12.96 5.32
CA PHE A 62 11.57 11.84 6.11
C PHE A 62 10.04 11.75 6.10
N GLU A 63 9.32 12.87 6.04
CA GLU A 63 7.86 12.88 5.91
C GLU A 63 7.40 12.17 4.62
N GLU A 64 8.01 12.51 3.48
CA GLU A 64 7.74 11.88 2.18
C GLU A 64 8.14 10.39 2.17
N ALA A 65 9.20 10.03 2.89
CA ALA A 65 9.63 8.64 3.07
C ALA A 65 8.60 7.84 3.88
N VAL A 66 8.06 8.39 4.97
CA VAL A 66 7.00 7.77 5.78
C VAL A 66 5.74 7.55 4.96
N ILE A 67 5.32 8.56 4.18
CA ILE A 67 4.15 8.44 3.27
C ILE A 67 4.38 7.32 2.25
N SER A 68 5.60 7.20 1.71
CA SER A 68 5.93 6.15 0.74
C SER A 68 5.86 4.75 1.37
N VAL A 69 6.37 4.57 2.60
CA VAL A 69 6.29 3.29 3.34
C VAL A 69 4.85 2.92 3.70
N GLN A 70 4.03 3.89 4.11
CA GLN A 70 2.62 3.67 4.41
C GLN A 70 1.88 3.16 3.17
N ARG A 71 2.13 3.78 2.01
CA ARG A 71 1.59 3.35 0.71
C ARG A 71 2.06 1.94 0.34
N MET A 72 3.36 1.65 0.46
CA MET A 72 3.90 0.31 0.16
C MET A 72 3.28 -0.78 1.04
N THR A 73 3.11 -0.52 2.34
CA THR A 73 2.52 -1.48 3.28
C THR A 73 1.12 -1.91 2.85
N TYR A 74 0.34 -0.97 2.29
CA TYR A 74 -0.98 -1.28 1.76
C TYR A 74 -0.90 -2.21 0.54
N TYR A 75 -0.12 -1.85 -0.47
CA TYR A 75 -0.01 -2.66 -1.68
C TYR A 75 0.51 -4.08 -1.40
N VAL A 76 1.39 -4.25 -0.41
CA VAL A 76 1.81 -5.59 0.05
C VAL A 76 0.63 -6.40 0.57
N ARG A 77 -0.23 -5.80 1.40
CA ARG A 77 -1.43 -6.50 1.93
C ARG A 77 -2.41 -6.87 0.83
N VAL A 78 -2.63 -5.98 -0.13
CA VAL A 78 -3.48 -6.24 -1.29
C VAL A 78 -2.92 -7.40 -2.11
N ASN A 79 -1.61 -7.40 -2.38
CA ASN A 79 -0.96 -8.49 -3.12
C ASN A 79 -1.12 -9.84 -2.38
N ASP A 80 -0.99 -9.86 -1.05
CA ASP A 80 -1.24 -11.05 -0.24
C ASP A 80 -2.71 -11.51 -0.30
N GLU A 81 -3.67 -10.58 -0.31
CA GLU A 81 -5.10 -10.90 -0.48
C GLU A 81 -5.39 -11.49 -1.86
N ILE A 82 -4.80 -10.95 -2.92
CA ILE A 82 -4.91 -11.49 -4.29
C ILE A 82 -4.29 -12.88 -4.38
N MET A 83 -3.09 -13.07 -3.83
CA MET A 83 -2.39 -14.37 -3.82
C MET A 83 -3.13 -15.47 -3.06
N LYS A 84 -4.02 -15.11 -2.13
CA LYS A 84 -4.89 -16.08 -1.43
C LYS A 84 -6.11 -16.49 -2.27
N LYS A 85 -6.52 -15.66 -3.23
CA LYS A 85 -7.66 -15.92 -4.12
C LYS A 85 -7.26 -16.67 -5.40
N LEU A 86 -6.00 -16.56 -5.81
CA LEU A 86 -5.39 -17.36 -6.89
C LEU A 86 -5.07 -18.78 -6.40
#